data_AF-A0A1G1NVG9-F1
#
_entry.id   AF-A0A1G1NVG9-F1
#
_cell.length_a   1.000
_cell.length_b   1.000
_cell.length_c   1.000
_cell.angle_alpha   90.00
_cell.angle_beta   90.00
_cell.angle_gamma   90.00
#
_symmetry.space_group_name_H-M   'P 1'
#
loop_
_entity.id
_entity.type
_entity.pdbx_description
1 polymer ?
#
loop_
_entity_poly.entity_id
_entity_poly.type
_entity_poly.pdbx_seq_one_letter_code
_entity_poly.pdbx_strand_id
1 'polypeptide(L)'
;MAKKKNLYHWSSQEIAKGCEIIECKEYDPYKHFRRDPSGFYLLIRPNFNTYRIEIAVCNKAHNIVKIFNGRKAQDLYVGILDYEKKHHCEWFKDKTHIAYLGKELKKVEIALATGSNAYFQE
;
A
#
# COMPACT_ATOMS: atom_id res chain seq x y z
N MET A 1 6.72 -39.37 19.90
CA MET A 1 7.49 -38.19 20.32
C MET A 1 6.81 -36.95 19.77
N ALA A 2 6.24 -36.09 20.63
CA ALA A 2 5.62 -34.85 20.17
C ALA A 2 6.73 -33.86 19.75
N LYS A 3 6.67 -33.36 18.51
CA LYS A 3 7.57 -32.29 18.05
C LYS A 3 7.33 -31.06 18.94
N LYS A 4 8.35 -30.62 19.69
CA LYS A 4 8.34 -29.31 20.34
C LYS A 4 8.10 -28.27 19.25
N LYS A 5 6.95 -27.58 19.30
CA LYS A 5 6.71 -26.38 18.49
C LYS A 5 7.78 -25.38 18.92
N ASN A 6 8.73 -25.07 18.04
CA ASN A 6 9.63 -23.95 18.26
C ASN A 6 8.76 -22.70 18.27
N LEU A 7 8.52 -22.15 19.47
CA LEU A 7 7.93 -20.83 19.65
C LEU A 7 8.97 -19.84 19.11
N TYR A 8 8.71 -19.30 17.91
CA TYR A 8 9.45 -18.15 17.41
C TYR A 8 9.29 -17.03 18.43
N HIS A 9 10.40 -16.60 19.02
CA HIS A 9 10.45 -15.47 19.94
C HIS A 9 11.05 -14.29 19.19
N TRP A 10 10.51 -13.10 19.43
CA TRP A 10 11.15 -11.85 19.02
C TRP A 10 12.51 -11.77 19.72
N SER A 11 13.59 -11.67 18.97
CA SER A 11 14.95 -11.89 19.49
C SER A 11 15.44 -10.80 20.42
N SER A 12 14.86 -9.60 20.36
CA SER A 12 15.33 -8.42 21.09
C SER A 12 14.22 -7.67 21.84
N GLN A 13 12.99 -8.20 21.84
CA GLN A 13 11.82 -7.54 22.43
C GLN A 13 11.18 -8.45 23.47
N GLU A 14 10.80 -7.86 24.60
CA GLU A 14 10.02 -8.54 25.63
C GLU A 14 8.52 -8.44 25.32
N ILE A 15 7.77 -9.51 25.58
CA ILE A 15 6.32 -9.51 25.45
C ILE A 15 5.74 -8.81 26.68
N ALA A 16 5.06 -7.68 26.46
CA ALA A 16 4.41 -6.92 27.52
C ALA A 16 3.34 -7.75 28.27
N LYS A 17 3.15 -7.45 29.56
CA LYS A 17 2.12 -8.11 30.37
C LYS A 17 0.73 -7.86 29.78
N GLY A 18 -0.01 -8.93 29.50
CA GLY A 18 -1.34 -8.85 28.89
C GLY A 18 -1.36 -8.73 27.36
N CYS A 19 -0.22 -8.96 26.70
CA CYS A 19 -0.17 -9.06 25.24
C CYS A 19 -1.01 -10.26 24.75
N GLU A 20 -1.97 -9.99 23.88
CA GLU A 20 -2.80 -11.01 23.24
C GLU A 20 -2.23 -11.38 21.87
N ILE A 21 -2.28 -12.67 21.54
CA ILE A 21 -1.95 -13.17 20.21
C ILE A 21 -3.27 -13.53 19.52
N ILE A 22 -3.56 -12.85 18.42
CA ILE A 22 -4.77 -13.06 17.63
C ILE A 22 -4.39 -13.77 16.33
N GLU A 23 -4.93 -14.97 16.11
CA GLU A 23 -4.81 -15.66 14.82
C GLU A 23 -5.74 -15.01 13.80
N CYS A 24 -5.15 -14.36 12.80
CA CYS A 24 -5.90 -13.69 11.74
C CYS A 24 -6.56 -14.71 10.80
N LYS A 25 -7.74 -14.38 10.29
CA LYS A 25 -8.40 -15.20 9.25
C LYS A 25 -7.55 -15.24 7.99
N GLU A 26 -7.59 -16.37 7.29
CA GLU A 26 -6.96 -16.50 5.98
C GLU A 26 -7.54 -15.48 5.00
N TYR A 27 -6.67 -15.05 4.09
CA TYR A 27 -6.97 -14.07 3.08
C TYR A 27 -7.97 -14.61 2.05
N ASP A 28 -9.05 -13.86 1.81
CA ASP A 28 -10.05 -14.15 0.77
C ASP A 28 -9.79 -13.27 -0.48
N PRO A 29 -9.26 -13.84 -1.58
CA PRO A 29 -8.92 -13.08 -2.79
C PRO A 29 -10.14 -12.48 -3.50
N TYR A 30 -11.36 -13.00 -3.28
CA TYR A 30 -12.56 -12.55 -3.99
C TYR A 30 -13.19 -11.29 -3.39
N LYS A 31 -12.73 -10.84 -2.22
CA LYS A 31 -13.30 -9.68 -1.50
C LYS A 31 -12.35 -8.48 -1.43
N HIS A 32 -11.28 -8.51 -2.22
CA HIS A 32 -10.09 -7.70 -1.96
C HIS A 32 -10.22 -6.21 -2.25
N PHE A 33 -11.02 -5.84 -3.26
CA PHE A 33 -11.17 -4.44 -3.63
C PHE A 33 -12.58 -3.95 -3.35
N ARG A 34 -12.69 -3.10 -2.33
CA ARG A 34 -13.83 -2.20 -2.16
C ARG A 34 -13.42 -0.84 -2.70
N ARG A 35 -14.37 -0.01 -3.12
CA ARG A 35 -14.03 1.39 -3.44
C ARG A 35 -13.92 2.16 -2.14
N ASP A 36 -12.99 3.11 -2.08
CA ASP A 36 -12.92 4.01 -0.94
C ASP A 36 -14.23 4.81 -0.82
N PRO A 37 -14.82 4.89 0.38
CA PRO A 37 -15.99 5.74 0.61
C PRO A 37 -15.77 7.21 0.23
N SER A 38 -14.52 7.70 0.23
CA SER A 38 -14.13 9.04 -0.24
C SER A 38 -14.53 9.29 -1.70
N GLY A 39 -14.63 8.22 -2.50
CA GLY A 39 -14.90 8.32 -3.92
C GLY A 39 -13.68 8.62 -4.79
N PHE A 40 -12.49 8.72 -4.17
CA PHE A 40 -11.25 8.79 -4.91
C PHE A 40 -10.70 7.39 -5.18
N TYR A 41 -10.00 7.26 -6.29
CA TYR A 41 -9.23 6.07 -6.61
C TYR A 41 -7.87 6.49 -7.18
N LEU A 42 -6.92 5.55 -7.16
CA LEU A 42 -5.58 5.79 -7.65
C LEU A 42 -5.33 5.00 -8.93
N LEU A 43 -4.58 5.62 -9.84
CA LEU A 43 -3.91 4.94 -10.93
C LEU A 43 -2.42 5.03 -10.69
N ILE A 44 -1.72 3.91 -10.82
CA ILE A 44 -0.28 3.82 -10.60
C ILE A 44 0.36 3.37 -11.91
N ARG A 45 1.47 4.01 -12.29
CA ARG A 45 2.27 3.57 -13.43
C ARG A 45 3.78 3.70 -13.19
N PRO A 46 4.59 2.74 -13.67
CA PRO A 46 6.02 2.94 -13.80
C PRO A 46 6.32 3.89 -14.97
N ASN A 47 7.30 4.77 -14.77
CA ASN A 47 7.90 5.59 -15.81
C ASN A 47 9.35 5.15 -15.99
N PHE A 48 9.58 4.25 -16.96
CA PHE A 48 10.91 3.68 -17.23
C PHE A 48 11.90 4.70 -17.80
N ASN A 49 11.42 5.76 -18.47
CA ASN A 49 12.30 6.80 -19.01
C ASN A 49 12.99 7.61 -17.89
N THR A 50 12.28 7.84 -16.78
CA THR A 50 12.79 8.63 -15.65
C THR A 50 13.10 7.79 -14.42
N TYR A 51 12.87 6.48 -14.48
CA TYR A 51 12.94 5.54 -13.35
C TYR A 51 12.17 6.05 -12.13
N ARG A 52 10.93 6.49 -12.37
CA ARG A 52 10.00 7.00 -11.35
C ARG A 52 8.70 6.23 -11.35
N ILE A 53 8.03 6.25 -10.21
CA ILE A 53 6.66 5.80 -10.04
C ILE A 53 5.77 7.04 -10.07
N GLU A 54 4.71 6.99 -10.85
CA GLU A 54 3.70 8.05 -10.92
C GLU A 54 2.37 7.52 -10.35
N ILE A 55 1.73 8.32 -9.50
CA ILE A 55 0.40 8.06 -8.95
C ILE A 55 -0.51 9.22 -9.35
N ALA A 56 -1.60 8.92 -10.03
CA ALA A 56 -2.70 9.86 -10.25
C ALA A 56 -3.82 9.60 -9.25
N VAL A 57 -4.25 10.64 -8.54
CA VAL A 57 -5.47 10.64 -7.73
C VAL A 57 -6.62 11.07 -8.61
N CYS A 58 -7.64 10.23 -8.73
CA CYS A 58 -8.79 10.42 -9.59
C CYS A 58 -10.08 10.51 -8.78
N ASN A 59 -10.98 11.41 -9.16
CA ASN A 59 -12.32 11.50 -8.55
C ASN A 59 -13.34 10.56 -9.25
N LYS A 60 -14.57 10.48 -8.71
CA LYS A 60 -15.66 9.66 -9.28
C LYS A 60 -16.02 9.99 -10.74
N ALA A 61 -15.72 11.21 -11.19
CA ALA A 61 -15.94 11.66 -12.56
C ALA A 61 -14.73 11.41 -13.48
N HIS A 62 -13.80 10.54 -13.06
CA HIS A 62 -12.60 10.18 -13.82
C HIS A 62 -11.63 11.34 -14.10
N ASN A 63 -11.72 12.42 -13.33
CA ASN A 63 -10.77 13.54 -13.44
C ASN A 63 -9.57 13.31 -12.53
N ILE A 64 -8.36 13.51 -13.07
CA ILE A 64 -7.13 13.53 -12.30
C ILE A 64 -7.08 14.84 -11.50
N VAL A 65 -7.12 14.74 -10.17
CA VAL A 65 -7.08 15.91 -9.26
C VAL A 65 -5.68 16.17 -8.69
N LYS A 66 -4.81 15.16 -8.72
CA LYS A 66 -3.42 15.27 -8.28
C LYS A 66 -2.55 14.21 -8.94
N ILE A 67 -1.28 14.54 -9.16
CA ILE A 67 -0.25 13.58 -9.55
C ILE A 67 0.90 13.67 -8.53
N PHE A 68 1.33 12.50 -8.05
CA PHE A 68 2.53 12.34 -7.24
C PHE A 68 3.58 11.58 -8.03
N ASN A 69 4.84 11.99 -7.89
CA ASN A 69 5.98 11.37 -8.56
C ASN A 69 7.07 11.10 -7.53
N GLY A 70 7.54 9.85 -7.46
CA GLY A 70 8.56 9.44 -6.51
C GLY A 70 9.46 8.35 -7.08
N ARG A 71 10.58 8.08 -6.39
CA ARG A 71 11.51 7.01 -6.79
C ARG A 71 11.20 5.73 -6.04
N LYS A 72 10.80 5.84 -4.78
CA LYS A 72 10.47 4.72 -3.91
C LYS A 72 9.01 4.75 -3.51
N ALA A 73 8.49 3.57 -3.13
CA ALA A 73 7.15 3.44 -2.59
C ALA A 73 6.93 4.33 -1.35
N GLN A 74 7.94 4.42 -0.47
CA GLN A 74 7.86 5.24 0.75
C GLN A 74 7.71 6.73 0.44
N ASP A 75 8.45 7.24 -0.55
CA ASP A 75 8.38 8.66 -0.95
C ASP A 75 6.95 9.06 -1.31
N LEU A 76 6.27 8.19 -2.06
CA LEU A 76 4.92 8.41 -2.54
C LEU A 76 3.88 8.23 -1.43
N TYR A 77 3.98 7.14 -0.67
CA TYR A 77 3.09 6.87 0.45
C TYR A 77 3.09 8.03 1.46
N VAL A 78 4.29 8.43 1.92
CA VAL A 78 4.45 9.53 2.88
C VAL A 78 3.99 10.84 2.26
N GLY A 79 4.39 11.12 1.01
CA GLY A 79 4.02 12.36 0.32
C GLY A 79 2.52 12.54 0.14
N ILE A 80 1.77 11.46 -0.09
CA ILE A 80 0.31 11.51 -0.18
C ILE A 80 -0.32 11.81 1.18
N LEU A 81 0.07 11.08 2.23
CA LEU A 81 -0.49 11.28 3.58
C LEU A 81 -0.17 12.67 4.14
N ASP A 82 1.05 13.16 3.89
CA ASP A 82 1.45 14.52 4.26
C ASP A 82 0.63 15.57 3.50
N TYR A 83 0.32 15.33 2.22
CA TYR A 83 -0.54 16.20 1.45
C TYR A 83 -1.96 16.23 2.01
N GLU A 84 -2.57 15.08 2.29
CA GLU A 84 -3.90 14.98 2.91
C GLU A 84 -3.96 15.77 4.21
N LYS A 85 -2.97 15.58 5.07
CA LYS A 85 -2.85 16.28 6.36
C LYS A 85 -2.73 17.79 6.18
N LYS A 86 -1.85 18.25 5.27
CA LYS A 86 -1.59 19.67 5.04
C LYS A 86 -2.77 20.39 4.40
N HIS A 87 -3.50 19.72 3.51
CA HIS A 87 -4.58 20.31 2.72
C HIS A 87 -5.97 19.99 3.27
N HIS A 88 -6.06 19.27 4.39
CA HIS A 88 -7.32 18.86 5.02
C HIS A 88 -8.27 18.17 4.03
N CYS A 89 -7.73 17.31 3.16
CA CYS A 89 -8.50 16.48 2.25
C CYS A 89 -8.34 15.00 2.61
N GLU A 90 -9.36 14.20 2.34
CA GLU A 90 -9.41 12.78 2.66
C GLU A 90 -9.71 11.97 1.38
N TRP A 91 -8.65 11.41 0.80
CA TRP A 91 -8.67 10.46 -0.31
C TRP A 91 -8.73 9.02 0.16
N PHE A 92 -8.17 8.71 1.34
CA PHE A 92 -8.28 7.38 1.95
C PHE A 92 -9.01 7.43 3.28
N LYS A 93 -10.32 7.13 3.23
CA LYS A 93 -11.10 6.97 4.44
C LYS A 93 -10.98 5.56 5.02
N ASP A 94 -10.77 4.56 4.16
CA ASP A 94 -10.56 3.17 4.55
C ASP A 94 -9.06 2.86 4.64
N LYS A 95 -8.61 2.46 5.84
CA LYS A 95 -7.21 2.07 6.09
C LYS A 95 -6.76 0.88 5.25
N THR A 96 -7.69 0.05 4.78
CA THR A 96 -7.37 -1.06 3.88
C THR A 96 -6.90 -0.58 2.51
N HIS A 97 -7.39 0.56 2.00
CA HIS A 97 -6.90 1.14 0.75
C HIS A 97 -5.51 1.76 0.89
N ILE A 98 -5.20 2.31 2.06
CA ILE A 98 -3.84 2.76 2.39
C ILE A 98 -2.86 1.58 2.35
N ALA A 99 -3.25 0.44 2.96
CA ALA A 99 -2.45 -0.78 2.91
C ALA A 99 -2.34 -1.33 1.46
N TYR A 100 -3.43 -1.27 0.69
CA TYR A 100 -3.46 -1.67 -0.72
C TYR A 100 -2.48 -0.85 -1.58
N LEU A 101 -2.47 0.47 -1.40
CA LEU A 101 -1.54 1.36 -2.07
C LEU A 101 -0.09 0.92 -1.81
N GLY A 102 0.26 0.63 -0.56
CA GLY A 102 1.61 0.13 -0.22
C GLY A 102 1.98 -1.15 -0.98
N LYS A 103 1.05 -2.11 -1.08
CA LYS A 103 1.23 -3.36 -1.85
C LYS A 103 1.51 -3.05 -3.33
N GLU A 104 0.67 -2.23 -3.95
CA GLU A 104 0.78 -1.92 -5.38
C GLU A 104 2.05 -1.13 -5.69
N LEU A 105 2.43 -0.16 -4.85
CA LEU A 105 3.68 0.58 -5.04
C LEU A 105 4.90 -0.32 -4.96
N LYS A 106 4.88 -1.33 -4.09
CA LYS A 106 5.99 -2.27 -4.01
C LYS A 106 6.14 -3.12 -5.26
N LYS A 107 5.02 -3.52 -5.89
CA LYS A 107 5.04 -4.21 -7.19
C LYS A 107 5.68 -3.34 -8.27
N VAL A 108 5.31 -2.06 -8.34
CA VAL A 108 5.89 -1.12 -9.33
C VAL A 108 7.37 -0.89 -9.07
N GLU A 109 7.77 -0.74 -7.81
CA GLU A 109 9.18 -0.58 -7.44
C GLU A 109 10.01 -1.80 -7.90
N ILE A 110 9.48 -3.01 -7.72
CA ILE A 110 10.11 -4.24 -8.22
C ILE A 110 10.16 -4.26 -9.76
N ALA A 111 9.07 -3.87 -10.43
CA ALA A 111 9.02 -3.80 -11.89
C ALA A 111 10.09 -2.84 -12.45
N LEU A 112 10.23 -1.65 -11.87
CA LEU A 112 11.28 -0.69 -12.22
C LEU A 112 12.68 -1.25 -11.95
N ALA A 113 12.90 -1.87 -10.79
CA ALA A 113 14.20 -2.41 -10.42
C ALA A 113 14.65 -3.60 -11.29
N THR A 114 13.69 -4.40 -11.76
CA THR A 114 13.95 -5.57 -12.62
C THR A 114 13.95 -5.23 -14.11
N GLY A 115 13.58 -4.00 -14.49
CA GLY A 115 13.38 -3.63 -15.89
C GLY A 115 12.21 -4.38 -16.55
N SER A 116 11.31 -4.95 -15.75
CA SER A 116 10.17 -5.71 -16.22
C SER A 116 8.96 -4.79 -16.43
N ASN A 117 8.46 -4.72 -17.67
CA ASN A 117 7.24 -3.98 -17.99
C ASN A 117 5.95 -4.74 -17.58
N ALA A 118 6.06 -5.87 -16.89
CA ALA A 118 4.93 -6.74 -16.54
C ALA A 118 4.08 -6.24 -15.34
N TYR A 119 4.25 -4.98 -14.90
CA TYR A 119 3.39 -4.43 -13.87
C TYR A 119 1.95 -4.30 -14.38
N PHE A 120 1.03 -4.88 -13.62
CA PHE A 120 -0.40 -4.71 -13.77
C PHE A 120 -0.99 -4.36 -12.40
N GLN A 121 -1.81 -3.31 -12.37
CA GLN A 121 -2.56 -2.94 -11.18
C GLN A 121 -3.78 -3.86 -11.06
N GLU A 122 -3.89 -4.58 -9.95
CA GLU A 122 -5.05 -5.44 -9.62
C GLU A 122 -6.33 -4.63 -9.35
#